data_AF-A0A1G5E8Y6-F1
#
_entry.id   AF-A0A1G5E8Y6-F1
#
_cell.length_a   1.000
_cell.length_b   1.000
_cell.length_c   1.000
_cell.angle_alpha   90.00
_cell.angle_beta   90.00
_cell.angle_gamma   90.00
#
_symmetry.space_group_name_H-M   'P 1'
#
loop_
_entity.id
_entity.type
_entity.pdbx_description
1 polymer ?
#
loop_
_entity_poly.entity_id
_entity_poly.type
_entity_poly.pdbx_seq_one_letter_code
_entity_poly.pdbx_strand_id
1 'polypeptide(L)'
;MKRLFIISLLVLAASCEHMDPNISAERTVEQQSLSEAQIRPLDSTMARQKVYVPIYSDIYQKSRYDRTYLTATFSIRNTSERDSLFLNRVDYFDTRGTKVRDYIDKTIYLQPLETIEFIIEENDTLGGSGANFMLEWYGKKTMRPVFQAVMIGGLGNKVFSFTTEGVAVDE
;
A
#
# COMPACT_ATOMS: atom_id res chain seq x y z
N MET A 1 34.97 -11.32 -35.24
CA MET A 1 35.24 -10.64 -33.96
C MET A 1 34.34 -9.42 -33.73
N LYS A 2 34.25 -8.44 -34.65
CA LYS A 2 33.35 -7.27 -34.50
C LYS A 2 31.85 -7.61 -34.30
N ARG A 3 31.31 -8.61 -35.02
CA ARG A 3 29.90 -9.04 -34.85
C ARG A 3 29.62 -9.75 -33.52
N LEU A 4 30.61 -10.41 -32.93
CA LEU A 4 30.47 -11.04 -31.59
C LEU A 4 30.40 -9.98 -30.48
N PHE A 5 31.16 -8.88 -30.64
CA PHE A 5 31.16 -7.75 -29.71
C PHE A 5 29.83 -6.99 -29.70
N ILE A 6 29.17 -6.86 -30.87
CA ILE A 6 27.88 -6.18 -31.01
C ILE A 6 26.75 -7.00 -30.35
N ILE A 7 26.78 -8.32 -30.46
CA ILE A 7 25.80 -9.20 -29.79
C ILE A 7 26.01 -9.18 -28.27
N SER A 8 27.25 -9.16 -27.79
CA SER A 8 27.56 -9.02 -26.36
C SER A 8 27.08 -7.69 -25.77
N LEU A 9 27.08 -6.61 -26.56
CA LEU A 9 26.63 -5.29 -26.12
C LEU A 9 25.10 -5.18 -26.07
N LEU A 10 24.38 -5.92 -26.93
CA LEU A 10 22.91 -5.98 -26.92
C LEU A 10 22.35 -6.75 -25.72
N VAL A 11 23.03 -7.80 -25.25
CA VAL A 11 22.57 -8.61 -24.11
C VAL A 11 22.69 -7.84 -22.78
N LEU A 12 23.64 -6.92 -22.66
CA LEU A 12 23.81 -6.08 -21.46
C LEU A 12 22.72 -5.00 -21.31
N ALA A 13 22.01 -4.65 -22.39
CA ALA A 13 20.96 -3.62 -22.34
C ALA A 13 19.59 -4.15 -21.89
N ALA A 14 19.42 -5.48 -21.77
CA ALA A 14 18.14 -6.11 -21.43
C ALA A 14 17.94 -6.36 -19.94
N SER A 15 18.91 -6.02 -19.08
CA SER A 15 18.91 -6.40 -17.66
C SER A 15 18.51 -5.26 -16.70
N CYS A 16 17.63 -4.35 -17.13
CA CYS A 16 16.88 -3.49 -16.22
C CYS A 16 15.43 -3.95 -16.16
N GLU A 17 15.16 -5.05 -15.46
CA GLU A 17 13.81 -5.28 -14.94
C GLU A 17 13.63 -4.38 -13.71
N HIS A 18 12.82 -3.34 -13.85
CA HIS A 18 12.35 -2.56 -12.70
C HIS A 18 11.38 -3.46 -11.93
N MET A 19 11.79 -3.90 -10.76
CA MET A 19 11.02 -4.81 -9.92
C MET A 19 9.92 -4.01 -9.21
N ASP A 20 8.66 -4.36 -9.44
CA ASP A 20 7.54 -3.72 -8.75
C ASP A 20 7.67 -3.94 -7.23
N PRO A 21 7.71 -2.87 -6.42
CA PRO A 21 7.85 -3.00 -4.97
C PRO A 21 6.67 -3.73 -4.31
N ASN A 22 5.52 -3.83 -4.98
CA ASN A 22 4.29 -4.44 -4.47
C ASN A 22 4.09 -5.90 -4.92
N ILE A 23 5.09 -6.55 -5.53
CA ILE A 23 4.95 -7.94 -6.03
C ILE A 23 4.54 -8.95 -4.94
N SER A 24 4.94 -8.72 -3.68
CA SER A 24 4.50 -9.55 -2.55
C SER A 24 3.01 -9.37 -2.27
N ALA A 25 2.54 -8.13 -2.25
CA ALA A 25 1.13 -7.81 -2.08
C ALA A 25 0.30 -8.35 -3.25
N GLU A 26 0.77 -8.23 -4.49
CA GLU A 26 0.08 -8.79 -5.66
C GLU A 26 -0.10 -10.31 -5.55
N ARG A 27 0.94 -11.03 -5.13
CA ARG A 27 0.84 -12.49 -4.89
C ARG A 27 -0.15 -12.82 -3.79
N THR A 28 -0.13 -12.07 -2.69
CA THR A 28 -1.09 -12.21 -1.60
C THR A 28 -2.52 -11.98 -2.11
N VAL A 29 -2.74 -10.93 -2.89
CA VAL A 29 -4.03 -10.62 -3.52
C VAL A 29 -4.50 -11.75 -4.42
N GLU A 30 -3.64 -12.29 -5.27
CA GLU A 30 -3.97 -13.41 -6.15
C GLU A 30 -4.32 -14.68 -5.37
N GLN A 31 -3.52 -15.04 -4.37
CA GLN A 31 -3.71 -16.26 -3.57
C GLN A 31 -4.94 -16.20 -2.64
N GLN A 32 -5.31 -15.00 -2.19
CA GLN A 32 -6.33 -14.79 -1.16
C GLN A 32 -7.60 -14.15 -1.70
N SER A 33 -7.69 -13.95 -3.02
CA SER A 33 -8.89 -13.47 -3.69
C SER A 33 -10.07 -14.44 -3.49
N LEU A 34 -11.18 -13.91 -3.01
CA LEU A 34 -12.44 -14.63 -2.87
C LEU A 34 -13.31 -14.41 -4.11
N SER A 35 -13.93 -15.48 -4.60
CA SER A 35 -14.97 -15.37 -5.62
C SER A 35 -16.25 -14.77 -5.03
N GLU A 36 -17.05 -14.08 -5.86
CA GLU A 36 -18.32 -13.44 -5.41
C GLU A 36 -19.27 -14.41 -4.70
N ALA A 37 -19.26 -15.70 -5.08
CA ALA A 37 -20.07 -16.74 -4.46
C ALA A 37 -19.66 -17.09 -3.02
N GLN A 38 -18.40 -16.83 -2.63
CA GLN A 38 -17.86 -17.09 -1.29
C GLN A 38 -18.06 -15.92 -0.33
N ILE A 39 -18.51 -14.76 -0.84
CA ILE A 39 -18.65 -13.51 -0.07
C ILE A 39 -19.95 -13.48 0.77
N ARG A 40 -20.87 -14.46 0.64
CA ARG A 40 -22.17 -14.46 1.35
C ARG A 40 -22.53 -15.78 2.07
N PRO A 41 -23.27 -15.69 3.21
CA PRO A 41 -23.87 -14.49 3.78
C PRO A 41 -22.97 -13.82 4.82
N LEU A 42 -22.77 -12.51 4.66
CA LEU A 42 -22.26 -11.63 5.70
C LEU A 42 -23.13 -11.83 6.94
N ASP A 43 -22.60 -12.53 7.94
CA ASP A 43 -23.31 -12.73 9.19
C ASP A 43 -23.51 -11.35 9.84
N SER A 44 -24.70 -11.10 10.38
CA SER A 44 -25.06 -9.92 11.17
C SER A 44 -24.09 -9.59 12.32
N THR A 45 -23.18 -10.52 12.62
CA THR A 45 -22.10 -10.42 13.60
C THR A 45 -20.84 -9.72 13.08
N MET A 46 -20.71 -9.51 11.77
CA MET A 46 -19.55 -8.83 11.18
C MET A 46 -19.70 -7.30 11.22
N ALA A 47 -18.63 -6.61 11.57
CA ALA A 47 -18.48 -5.18 11.38
C ALA A 47 -17.89 -4.92 10.00
N ARG A 48 -18.33 -3.85 9.37
CA ARG A 48 -17.72 -3.25 8.18
C ARG A 48 -17.31 -1.84 8.55
N GLN A 49 -16.06 -1.48 8.29
CA GLN A 49 -15.52 -0.17 8.65
C GLN A 49 -14.65 0.35 7.51
N LYS A 50 -14.68 1.67 7.33
CA LYS A 50 -13.76 2.41 6.46
C LYS A 50 -12.65 3.02 7.31
N VAL A 51 -11.45 3.05 6.76
CA VAL A 51 -10.29 3.66 7.43
C VAL A 51 -9.57 4.56 6.43
N TYR A 52 -9.31 5.79 6.86
CA TYR A 52 -8.47 6.75 6.17
C TYR A 52 -7.06 6.70 6.77
N VAL A 53 -6.04 6.48 5.95
CA VAL A 53 -4.64 6.41 6.39
C VAL A 53 -3.86 7.52 5.67
N PRO A 54 -3.46 8.59 6.37
CA PRO A 54 -2.66 9.64 5.75
C PRO A 54 -1.26 9.09 5.45
N ILE A 55 -0.75 9.36 4.26
CA ILE A 55 0.64 9.11 3.90
C ILE A 55 1.23 10.36 3.25
N TYR A 56 2.55 10.42 3.13
CA TYR A 56 3.21 11.54 2.49
C TYR A 56 4.16 10.99 1.45
N SER A 57 3.91 11.24 0.16
CA SER A 57 4.90 10.97 -0.88
C SER A 57 5.99 12.05 -0.89
N ASP A 58 5.69 13.21 -0.32
CA ASP A 58 6.66 14.25 -0.04
C ASP A 58 6.23 15.17 1.12
N ILE A 59 7.20 15.87 1.70
CA ILE A 59 6.98 16.90 2.72
C ILE A 59 7.77 18.17 2.41
N TYR A 60 7.25 19.30 2.88
CA TYR A 60 7.93 20.60 2.77
C TYR A 60 9.04 20.73 3.81
N GLN A 61 10.12 21.41 3.43
CA GLN A 61 11.26 21.62 4.33
C GLN A 61 11.45 23.06 4.75
N LYS A 62 11.73 23.93 3.77
CA LYS A 62 12.02 25.35 4.02
C LYS A 62 10.99 26.27 3.39
N SER A 63 10.47 25.87 2.24
CA SER A 63 9.49 26.66 1.49
C SER A 63 8.59 25.75 0.66
N ARG A 64 7.56 26.33 0.04
CA ARG A 64 6.69 25.63 -0.90
C ARG A 64 7.39 25.05 -2.14
N TYR A 65 8.63 25.46 -2.40
CA TYR A 65 9.45 25.01 -3.53
C TYR A 65 10.50 23.98 -3.12
N ASP A 66 10.65 23.72 -1.81
CA ASP A 66 11.67 22.82 -1.27
C ASP A 66 10.98 21.63 -0.63
N ARG A 67 10.87 20.55 -1.42
CA ARG A 67 10.17 19.31 -1.08
C ARG A 67 11.16 18.18 -0.97
N THR A 68 10.91 17.25 -0.06
CA THR A 68 11.62 15.97 0.00
C THR A 68 10.65 14.85 -0.19
N TYR A 69 10.92 14.05 -1.21
CA TYR A 69 10.19 12.86 -1.52
C TYR A 69 10.51 11.75 -0.53
N LEU A 70 9.53 10.88 -0.31
CA LEU A 70 9.54 9.88 0.73
C LEU A 70 9.11 8.54 0.15
N THR A 71 9.74 7.47 0.61
CA THR A 71 9.16 6.14 0.46
C THR A 71 8.13 5.96 1.58
N ALA A 72 6.91 5.58 1.22
CA ALA A 72 5.85 5.26 2.17
C ALA A 72 5.54 3.76 2.13
N THR A 73 5.60 3.10 3.27
CA THR A 73 5.17 1.70 3.44
C THR A 73 3.89 1.69 4.25
N PHE A 74 2.77 1.34 3.63
CA PHE A 74 1.48 1.17 4.29
C PHE A 74 1.25 -0.30 4.64
N SER A 75 1.25 -0.62 5.94
CA SER A 75 1.01 -1.97 6.45
C SER A 75 -0.42 -2.13 6.98
N ILE A 76 -1.08 -3.21 6.56
CA ILE A 76 -2.37 -3.66 7.10
C ILE A 76 -2.13 -4.96 7.87
N ARG A 77 -2.43 -4.96 9.17
CA ARG A 77 -2.13 -6.08 10.07
C ARG A 77 -3.41 -6.68 10.64
N ASN A 78 -3.65 -7.96 10.39
CA ASN A 78 -4.67 -8.70 11.11
C ASN A 78 -4.15 -9.01 12.53
N THR A 79 -4.72 -8.38 13.55
CA THR A 79 -4.32 -8.60 14.95
C THR A 79 -5.03 -9.77 15.61
N SER A 80 -5.95 -10.43 14.91
CA SER A 80 -6.63 -11.61 15.46
C SER A 80 -5.72 -12.84 15.38
N GLU A 81 -5.68 -13.61 16.45
CA GLU A 81 -5.01 -14.91 16.51
C GLU A 81 -5.86 -16.05 15.92
N ARG A 82 -7.13 -15.80 15.59
CA ARG A 82 -8.09 -16.85 15.24
C ARG A 82 -8.96 -16.56 14.03
N ASP A 83 -9.20 -15.30 13.74
CA ASP A 83 -10.18 -14.87 12.74
C ASP A 83 -9.48 -14.16 11.58
N SER A 84 -9.95 -14.41 10.36
CA SER A 84 -9.48 -13.69 9.18
C SER A 84 -10.01 -12.27 9.13
N LEU A 85 -9.20 -11.35 8.62
CA LEU A 85 -9.58 -9.98 8.29
C LEU A 85 -9.88 -9.90 6.79
N PHE A 86 -11.04 -9.40 6.39
CA PHE A 86 -11.36 -9.27 4.98
C PHE A 86 -11.17 -7.83 4.53
N LEU A 87 -10.50 -7.65 3.39
CA LEU A 87 -10.29 -6.36 2.75
C LEU A 87 -11.05 -6.36 1.42
N ASN A 88 -11.91 -5.37 1.21
CA ASN A 88 -12.69 -5.28 -0.02
C ASN A 88 -12.36 -4.03 -0.84
N ARG A 89 -11.58 -3.10 -0.27
CA ARG A 89 -11.10 -1.91 -0.95
C ARG A 89 -9.76 -1.46 -0.35
N VAL A 90 -8.80 -1.11 -1.19
CA VAL A 90 -7.56 -0.41 -0.81
C VAL A 90 -7.19 0.53 -1.95
N ASP A 91 -7.49 1.81 -1.78
CA ASP A 91 -7.37 2.82 -2.81
C ASP A 91 -6.36 3.89 -2.37
N TYR A 92 -5.50 4.31 -3.29
CA TYR A 92 -4.54 5.38 -3.10
C TYR A 92 -4.99 6.67 -3.78
N PHE A 93 -4.98 7.78 -3.04
CA PHE A 93 -5.44 9.09 -3.49
C PHE A 93 -4.33 10.14 -3.43
N ASP A 94 -4.36 11.07 -4.40
CA ASP A 94 -3.52 12.26 -4.41
C ASP A 94 -4.02 13.35 -3.44
N THR A 95 -3.21 14.39 -3.30
CA THR A 95 -3.48 15.57 -2.45
C THR A 95 -4.77 16.31 -2.82
N ARG A 96 -5.29 16.12 -4.04
CA ARG A 96 -6.54 16.74 -4.51
C ARG A 96 -7.74 15.83 -4.29
N GLY A 97 -7.56 14.64 -3.72
CA GLY A 97 -8.60 13.63 -3.58
C GLY A 97 -8.90 12.88 -4.87
N THR A 98 -8.01 12.94 -5.86
CA THR A 98 -8.13 12.11 -7.07
C THR A 98 -7.57 10.73 -6.79
N LYS A 99 -8.33 9.69 -7.12
CA LYS A 99 -7.85 8.32 -7.01
C LYS A 99 -6.74 8.05 -8.03
N VAL A 100 -5.59 7.64 -7.55
CA VAL A 100 -4.37 7.38 -8.35
C VAL A 100 -4.25 5.90 -8.70
N ARG A 101 -4.51 5.02 -7.73
CA ARG A 101 -4.32 3.57 -7.89
C ARG A 101 -5.32 2.80 -7.03
N ASP A 102 -5.83 1.70 -7.58
CA ASP A 102 -6.55 0.67 -6.85
C ASP A 102 -5.58 -0.50 -6.62
N TYR A 103 -5.38 -0.94 -5.37
CA TYR A 103 -4.42 -1.98 -5.03
C TYR A 103 -5.03 -3.38 -4.96
N ILE A 104 -6.35 -3.47 -4.80
CA ILE A 104 -7.10 -4.71 -4.87
C ILE A 104 -8.33 -4.52 -5.76
N ASP A 105 -8.60 -5.50 -6.63
CA ASP A 105 -9.75 -5.51 -7.55
C ASP A 105 -10.89 -6.43 -7.07
N LYS A 106 -10.60 -7.25 -6.05
CA LYS A 106 -11.49 -8.25 -5.45
C LYS A 106 -11.33 -8.24 -3.94
N THR A 107 -12.30 -8.82 -3.27
CA THR A 107 -12.18 -9.07 -1.83
C THR A 107 -11.10 -10.10 -1.56
N ILE A 108 -10.18 -9.76 -0.66
CA ILE A 108 -9.15 -10.67 -0.16
C ILE A 108 -9.33 -10.89 1.34
N TYR A 109 -8.70 -11.92 1.89
CA TYR A 109 -8.65 -12.14 3.33
C TYR A 109 -7.20 -12.26 3.81
N LEU A 110 -6.89 -11.66 4.95
CA LEU A 110 -5.66 -11.90 5.68
C LEU A 110 -5.91 -12.95 6.75
N GLN A 111 -5.05 -13.97 6.79
CA GLN A 111 -5.03 -14.99 7.82
C GLN A 111 -4.77 -14.38 9.22
N PRO A 112 -5.05 -15.12 10.30
CA PRO A 112 -4.66 -14.69 11.63
C PRO A 112 -3.20 -14.27 11.69
N LEU A 113 -2.93 -13.10 12.28
CA LEU A 113 -1.60 -12.49 12.41
C LEU A 113 -0.89 -12.13 11.09
N GLU A 114 -1.55 -12.28 9.94
CA GLU A 114 -0.97 -11.92 8.64
C GLU A 114 -0.91 -10.41 8.44
N THR A 115 0.11 -9.97 7.70
CA THR A 115 0.31 -8.58 7.28
C THR A 115 0.45 -8.51 5.76
N ILE A 116 -0.20 -7.53 5.15
CA ILE A 116 0.06 -7.13 3.77
C ILE A 116 0.58 -5.69 3.77
N GLU A 117 1.47 -5.36 2.83
CA GLU A 117 2.12 -4.06 2.73
C GLU A 117 2.03 -3.50 1.33
N PHE A 118 1.68 -2.22 1.22
CA PHE A 118 1.69 -1.47 -0.03
C PHE A 118 2.76 -0.38 0.05
N ILE A 119 3.64 -0.34 -0.96
CA ILE A 119 4.80 0.55 -1.01
C ILE A 119 4.57 1.59 -2.10
N ILE A 120 4.73 2.86 -1.71
CA ILE A 120 4.91 4.00 -2.59
C ILE A 120 6.40 4.35 -2.57
N GLU A 121 7.09 4.16 -3.68
CA GLU A 121 8.50 4.49 -3.80
C GLU A 121 8.74 6.00 -3.80
N GLU A 122 9.94 6.41 -3.39
CA GLU A 122 10.38 7.82 -3.38
C GLU A 122 10.19 8.52 -4.74
N ASN A 123 10.31 7.79 -5.86
CA ASN A 123 10.12 8.33 -7.20
C ASN A 123 8.65 8.41 -7.65
N ASP A 124 7.71 7.80 -6.91
CA ASP A 124 6.26 7.93 -7.15
C ASP A 124 5.76 9.26 -6.57
N THR A 125 5.83 10.29 -7.40
CA THR A 125 5.45 11.67 -7.04
C THR A 125 3.95 11.98 -7.23
N LEU A 126 3.13 10.96 -7.55
CA LEU A 126 1.72 11.17 -7.91
C LEU A 126 0.84 11.57 -6.73
N GLY A 127 1.21 11.19 -5.50
CA GLY A 127 0.40 11.45 -4.31
C GLY A 127 0.44 12.90 -3.83
N GLY A 128 1.62 13.47 -3.74
CA GLY A 128 1.88 14.76 -3.12
C GLY A 128 1.87 14.76 -1.58
N SER A 129 1.82 15.96 -0.99
CA SER A 129 1.93 16.16 0.46
C SER A 129 0.65 15.87 1.26
N GLY A 130 -0.47 15.60 0.59
CA GLY A 130 -1.76 15.21 1.20
C GLY A 130 -2.24 13.84 0.71
N ALA A 131 -1.32 12.99 0.28
CA ALA A 131 -1.63 11.67 -0.22
C ALA A 131 -2.25 10.80 0.88
N ASN A 132 -3.07 9.81 0.51
CA ASN A 132 -3.70 8.94 1.50
C ASN A 132 -4.16 7.62 0.91
N PHE A 133 -4.36 6.65 1.80
CA PHE A 133 -5.12 5.46 1.50
C PHE A 133 -6.53 5.55 2.08
N MET A 134 -7.51 5.11 1.31
CA MET A 134 -8.84 4.77 1.81
C MET A 134 -9.02 3.27 1.65
N LEU A 135 -9.33 2.59 2.74
CA LEU A 135 -9.63 1.18 2.71
C LEU A 135 -10.97 0.87 3.35
N GLU A 136 -11.51 -0.26 2.95
CA GLU A 136 -12.69 -0.84 3.56
C GLU A 136 -12.39 -2.28 3.94
N TRP A 137 -12.74 -2.61 5.17
CA TRP A 137 -12.53 -3.94 5.72
C TRP A 137 -13.77 -4.42 6.44
N TYR A 138 -13.88 -5.74 6.58
CA TYR A 138 -14.88 -6.35 7.42
C TYR A 138 -14.33 -7.56 8.17
N GLY A 139 -14.89 -7.81 9.35
CA GLY A 139 -14.40 -8.80 10.31
C GLY A 139 -15.35 -8.92 11.49
N LYS A 140 -15.01 -9.71 12.51
CA LYS A 140 -15.82 -9.71 13.75
C LYS A 140 -15.78 -8.34 14.43
N LYS A 141 -16.89 -7.92 15.05
CA LYS A 141 -17.01 -6.64 15.80
C LYS A 141 -15.93 -6.42 16.87
N THR A 142 -15.35 -7.50 17.40
CA THR A 142 -14.30 -7.46 18.42
C THR A 142 -12.90 -7.26 17.85
N MET A 143 -12.70 -7.43 16.54
CA MET A 143 -11.39 -7.26 15.90
C MET A 143 -10.92 -5.81 16.01
N ARG A 144 -9.60 -5.65 16.11
CA ARG A 144 -8.91 -4.34 16.15
C ARG A 144 -7.70 -4.38 15.23
N PRO A 145 -7.88 -4.50 13.91
CA PRO A 145 -6.75 -4.48 12.98
C PRO A 145 -5.93 -3.20 13.13
N VAL A 146 -4.64 -3.27 12.76
CA VAL A 146 -3.76 -2.10 12.76
C VAL A 146 -3.51 -1.67 11.32
N PHE A 147 -3.72 -0.39 11.07
CA PHE A 147 -3.45 0.27 9.80
C PHE A 147 -2.43 1.37 10.08
N GLN A 148 -1.21 1.20 9.60
CA GLN A 148 -0.11 2.11 9.90
C GLN A 148 0.73 2.31 8.66
N ALA A 149 1.17 3.54 8.43
CA ALA A 149 2.17 3.82 7.43
C ALA A 149 3.47 4.33 8.07
N VAL A 150 4.59 3.97 7.44
CA VAL A 150 5.92 4.45 7.78
C VAL A 150 6.45 5.24 6.60
N MET A 151 6.88 6.47 6.85
CA MET A 151 7.54 7.31 5.87
C MET A 151 9.04 7.31 6.16
N ILE A 152 9.85 7.07 5.13
CA ILE A 152 11.30 7.18 5.18
C ILE A 152 11.74 8.24 4.19
N GLY A 153 12.56 9.17 4.66
CA GLY A 153 13.08 10.28 3.86
C GLY A 153 14.53 10.61 4.17
N GLY A 154 15.17 11.25 3.20
CA GLY A 154 16.57 11.67 3.27
C GLY A 154 16.75 13.17 3.07
N LEU A 155 17.70 13.75 3.80
CA LEU A 155 18.11 15.14 3.73
C LEU A 155 19.63 15.24 3.70
N GLY A 156 20.20 15.22 2.49
CA GLY A 156 21.64 15.10 2.33
C GLY A 156 22.15 13.82 2.98
N ASN A 157 22.92 13.94 4.07
CA ASN A 157 23.46 12.81 4.83
C ASN A 157 22.61 12.40 6.06
N LYS A 158 21.43 12.99 6.26
CA LYS A 158 20.53 12.68 7.37
C LYS A 158 19.36 11.84 6.86
N VAL A 159 19.05 10.74 7.54
CA VAL A 159 17.83 9.95 7.31
C VAL A 159 16.89 10.17 8.47
N PHE A 160 15.59 10.24 8.19
CA PHE A 160 14.54 10.32 9.19
C PHE A 160 13.40 9.38 8.81
N SER A 161 12.62 9.00 9.82
CA SER A 161 11.36 8.29 9.63
C SER A 161 10.32 8.76 10.63
N PHE A 162 9.06 8.60 10.24
CA PHE A 162 7.92 8.85 11.10
C PHE A 162 6.77 7.96 10.68
N THR A 163 5.79 7.81 11.56
CA THR A 163 4.61 6.97 11.30
C THR A 163 3.34 7.80 11.29
N THR A 164 2.34 7.28 10.60
CA THR A 164 0.95 7.71 10.68
C THR A 164 0.07 6.52 10.97
N GLU A 165 -1.05 6.77 11.64
CA GLU A 165 -2.04 5.75 11.97
C GLU A 165 -3.32 5.99 11.20
N GLY A 166 -4.02 4.90 10.88
CA GLY A 166 -5.33 4.96 10.28
C GLY A 166 -6.38 5.51 11.23
N VAL A 167 -7.28 6.32 10.68
CA VAL A 167 -8.43 6.89 11.38
C VAL A 167 -9.69 6.23 10.84
N ALA A 168 -10.48 5.63 11.72
CA ALA A 168 -11.79 5.12 11.35
C ALA A 168 -12.69 6.29 10.91
N VAL A 169 -13.39 6.13 9.79
CA VAL A 169 -14.29 7.15 9.25
C VAL A 169 -15.68 6.54 9.08
N ASP A 170 -16.69 7.28 9.54
CA ASP A 170 -18.09 6.93 9.37
C ASP A 170 -18.68 7.83 8.29
N GLU A 171 -19.21 7.22 7.22
CA GLU A 171 -20.03 7.87 6.18
C GLU A 171 -21.35 7.14 6.03
#